data_AF-A0AAV9Z445-F1
#
_entry.id   AF-A0AAV9Z445-F1
#
_cell.length_a   1.000
_cell.length_b   1.000
_cell.length_c   1.000
_cell.angle_alpha   90.00
_cell.angle_beta   90.00
_cell.angle_gamma   90.00
#
_symmetry.space_group_name_H-M   'P 1'
#
loop_
_entity.id
_entity.type
_entity.pdbx_description
1 polymer ?
#
loop_
_entity_poly.entity_id
_entity_poly.type
_entity_poly.pdbx_seq_one_letter_code
_entity_poly.pdbx_strand_id
1 'polypeptide(L)'
;KLNVEARTLTSDEGLAIALERERATQEKEAEKKRRDEERQSKEREEQLQREAQARTAIFRGGISSKNKTQLKDLAYALSLPMDGTAKDLIARISEHFETHPDLKTQSQFEGIFS
;
A
#
# COMPACT_ATOMS: atom_id res chain seq x y z
N LYS A 1 -5.41 -56.65 -33.81
CA LYS A 1 -4.13 -56.27 -33.18
C LYS A 1 -3.85 -54.83 -33.58
N LEU A 2 -3.97 -53.87 -32.65
CA LEU A 2 -3.65 -52.46 -32.89
C LEU A 2 -2.18 -52.24 -32.55
N ASN A 3 -1.33 -52.10 -33.56
CA ASN A 3 0.03 -51.59 -33.37
C ASN A 3 -0.06 -50.07 -33.25
N VAL A 4 -0.11 -49.57 -32.03
CA VAL A 4 0.09 -48.14 -31.76
C VAL A 4 1.60 -47.95 -31.63
N GLU A 5 2.25 -47.59 -32.73
CA GLU A 5 3.62 -47.07 -32.69
C GLU A 5 3.59 -45.73 -31.94
N ALA A 6 3.75 -45.77 -30.62
CA ALA A 6 4.03 -44.60 -29.83
C ALA A 6 5.46 -44.13 -30.15
N ARG A 7 5.59 -43.38 -31.25
CA ARG A 7 6.79 -42.59 -31.54
C ARG A 7 6.96 -41.61 -30.38
N THR A 8 7.89 -41.90 -29.47
CA THR A 8 8.35 -40.94 -28.49
C THR A 8 9.09 -39.84 -29.26
N LEU A 9 8.36 -38.77 -29.58
CA LEU A 9 8.90 -37.47 -29.98
C LEU A 9 9.62 -36.86 -28.76
N THR A 10 10.76 -37.44 -28.44
CA THR A 10 11.74 -36.94 -27.48
C THR A 10 13.07 -37.16 -28.18
N SER A 11 13.83 -36.15 -28.57
CA SER A 11 14.58 -35.39 -27.56
C SER A 11 15.06 -33.99 -27.99
N ASP A 12 14.77 -33.49 -29.20
CA ASP A 12 15.31 -32.18 -29.63
C ASP A 12 14.24 -31.10 -29.80
N GLU A 13 13.15 -31.38 -30.52
CA GLU A 13 12.07 -30.41 -30.75
C GLU A 13 11.32 -30.05 -29.45
N GLY A 14 11.07 -31.04 -28.58
CA GLY A 14 10.45 -30.82 -27.28
C GLY A 14 11.35 -30.04 -26.32
N LEU A 15 12.67 -30.21 -26.43
CA LEU A 15 13.66 -29.50 -25.61
C LEU A 15 13.79 -28.04 -26.05
N ALA A 16 13.74 -27.78 -27.36
CA ALA A 16 13.67 -26.42 -27.92
C ALA A 16 12.40 -25.68 -27.47
N ILE A 17 11.23 -26.32 -27.55
CA ILE A 17 9.96 -25.73 -27.10
C ILE A 17 9.96 -25.46 -25.59
N ALA A 18 10.56 -26.35 -24.79
CA ALA A 18 10.69 -26.14 -23.35
C ALA A 18 11.59 -24.94 -23.02
N LEU A 19 12.74 -24.83 -23.69
CA LEU A 19 13.68 -23.72 -23.51
C LEU A 19 13.08 -22.37 -23.94
N GLU A 20 12.33 -22.32 -25.05
CA GLU A 20 11.64 -21.09 -25.49
C GLU A 20 10.55 -20.66 -24.51
N ARG A 21 9.78 -21.61 -23.97
CA ARG A 21 8.76 -21.31 -22.95
C ARG A 21 9.40 -20.80 -21.67
N GLU A 22 10.50 -21.40 -21.24
CA GLU A 22 11.21 -21.01 -20.03
C GLU A 22 11.79 -19.58 -20.16
N ARG A 23 12.38 -19.25 -21.33
CA ARG A 23 12.81 -17.87 -21.64
C ARG A 23 11.64 -16.88 -21.65
N ALA A 24 10.53 -17.23 -22.29
CA ALA A 24 9.35 -16.37 -22.34
C ALA A 24 8.71 -16.17 -20.95
N THR A 25 8.77 -17.16 -20.05
CA THR A 25 8.33 -17.00 -18.66
C THR A 25 9.29 -16.13 -17.85
N GLN A 26 10.61 -16.32 -18.00
CA GLN A 26 11.60 -15.52 -17.29
C GLN A 26 11.55 -14.05 -17.71
N GLU A 27 11.37 -13.75 -18.99
CA GLU A 27 11.21 -12.38 -19.49
C GLU A 27 9.94 -11.72 -18.93
N LYS A 28 8.81 -12.45 -18.89
CA LYS A 28 7.55 -11.94 -18.32
C LYS A 28 7.64 -11.72 -16.81
N GLU A 29 8.32 -12.62 -16.08
CA GLU A 29 8.54 -12.46 -14.65
C GLU A 29 9.48 -11.29 -14.34
N ALA A 30 10.53 -11.09 -15.14
CA ALA A 30 11.42 -9.95 -15.01
C ALA A 30 10.70 -8.63 -15.29
N GLU A 31 9.90 -8.55 -16.35
CA GLU A 31 9.10 -7.37 -16.68
C GLU A 31 8.06 -7.07 -15.58
N LYS A 32 7.40 -8.12 -15.04
CA LYS A 32 6.46 -7.97 -13.94
C LYS A 32 7.15 -7.47 -12.67
N LYS A 33 8.29 -8.05 -12.30
CA LYS A 33 9.09 -7.60 -11.15
C LYS A 33 9.51 -6.14 -11.29
N ARG A 34 10.00 -5.73 -12.46
CA ARG A 34 10.37 -4.33 -12.72
C ARG A 34 9.19 -3.37 -12.57
N ARG A 35 8.03 -3.72 -13.12
CA ARG A 35 6.79 -2.91 -12.98
C ARG A 35 6.25 -2.86 -11.56
N ASP A 36 6.43 -3.92 -10.79
CA ASP A 36 5.99 -3.98 -9.40
C ASP A 36 6.96 -3.19 -8.51
N GLU A 37 8.27 -3.25 -8.76
CA GLU A 37 9.30 -2.45 -8.08
C GLU A 37 9.14 -0.95 -8.38
N GLU A 38 8.86 -0.58 -9.62
CA GLU A 38 8.64 0.82 -10.03
C GLU A 38 7.34 1.40 -9.47
N ARG A 39 6.29 0.57 -9.33
CA ARG A 39 5.09 0.96 -8.58
C ARG A 39 5.38 1.13 -7.10
N GLN A 40 6.11 0.20 -6.49
CA GLN A 40 6.47 0.29 -5.08
C GLN A 40 7.42 1.45 -4.77
N SER A 41 8.30 1.86 -5.68
CA SER A 41 9.16 3.03 -5.47
C SER A 41 8.36 4.32 -5.54
N LYS A 42 7.48 4.44 -6.53
CA LYS A 42 6.61 5.61 -6.69
C LYS A 42 5.62 5.75 -5.54
N GLU A 43 5.00 4.66 -5.10
CA GLU A 43 4.10 4.65 -3.93
C GLU A 43 4.84 5.05 -2.66
N ARG A 44 6.08 4.59 -2.46
CA ARG A 44 6.91 4.98 -1.31
C ARG A 44 7.28 6.47 -1.33
N GLU A 45 7.60 7.02 -2.49
CA GLU A 45 7.97 8.43 -2.63
C GLU A 45 6.76 9.35 -2.41
N GLU A 46 5.62 9.02 -3.00
CA GLU A 46 4.35 9.72 -2.75
C GLU A 46 3.93 9.62 -1.28
N GLN A 47 4.17 8.46 -0.66
CA GLN A 47 3.93 8.28 0.76
C GLN A 47 4.84 9.19 1.59
N LEU A 48 6.17 9.19 1.38
CA LEU A 48 7.10 10.10 2.09
C LEU A 48 6.72 11.58 1.95
N GLN A 49 6.24 12.01 0.78
CA GLN A 49 5.77 13.38 0.59
C GLN A 49 4.50 13.68 1.40
N ARG A 50 3.52 12.77 1.40
CA ARG A 50 2.31 12.91 2.25
C ARG A 50 2.66 12.88 3.72
N GLU A 51 3.63 12.07 4.11
CA GLU A 51 4.11 11.95 5.48
C GLU A 51 4.75 13.24 5.99
N ALA A 52 5.59 13.89 5.18
CA ALA A 52 6.17 15.20 5.49
C ALA A 52 5.09 16.30 5.61
N GLN A 53 4.08 16.26 4.74
CA GLN A 53 2.98 17.21 4.77
C GLN A 53 2.06 16.99 5.97
N ALA A 54 1.72 15.74 6.31
CA ALA A 54 0.84 15.42 7.43
C ALA A 54 1.43 15.86 8.78
N ARG A 55 2.75 15.77 8.97
CA ARG A 55 3.44 16.25 10.18
C ARG A 55 3.41 17.77 10.36
N THR A 56 3.14 18.54 9.31
CA THR A 56 3.09 20.02 9.37
C THR A 56 1.69 20.58 9.10
N ALA A 57 0.74 19.72 8.69
CA ALA A 57 -0.61 20.12 8.34
C ALA A 57 -1.39 20.58 9.57
N ILE A 58 -2.04 21.75 9.48
CA ILE A 58 -2.97 22.24 10.50
C ILE A 58 -4.33 21.62 10.24
N PHE A 59 -4.84 20.84 11.19
CA PHE A 59 -6.11 20.17 11.09
C PHE A 59 -7.23 21.05 11.67
N ARG A 60 -8.24 21.35 10.85
CA ARG A 60 -9.42 22.13 11.25
C ARG A 60 -10.71 21.35 11.09
N GLY A 61 -11.70 21.68 11.91
CA GLY A 61 -13.00 21.00 11.93
C GLY A 61 -12.94 19.67 12.68
N GLY A 62 -14.04 19.36 13.35
CA GLY A 62 -14.16 18.20 14.23
C GLY A 62 -13.82 16.87 13.56
N ILE A 63 -13.35 15.92 14.36
CA ILE A 63 -12.90 14.58 13.90
C ILE A 63 -14.02 13.87 13.10
N SER A 64 -15.28 14.04 13.50
CA SER A 64 -16.44 13.41 12.88
C SER A 64 -16.81 13.93 11.49
N SER A 65 -16.36 15.13 11.11
CA SER A 65 -16.65 15.72 9.79
C SER A 65 -15.58 15.40 8.75
N LYS A 66 -14.47 14.77 9.15
CA LYS A 66 -13.35 14.42 8.27
C LYS A 66 -13.65 13.18 7.44
N ASN A 67 -13.20 13.18 6.19
CA ASN A 67 -13.28 12.01 5.32
C ASN A 67 -12.21 10.96 5.68
N LYS A 68 -12.33 9.75 5.13
CA LYS A 68 -11.40 8.64 5.44
C LYS A 68 -9.93 8.99 5.18
N THR A 69 -9.64 9.75 4.12
CA THR A 69 -8.27 10.17 3.79
C THR A 69 -7.73 11.12 4.85
N GLN A 70 -8.49 12.15 5.21
CA GLN A 70 -8.13 13.10 6.26
C GLN A 70 -7.97 12.43 7.63
N LEU A 71 -8.77 11.41 7.93
CA LEU A 71 -8.62 10.62 9.15
C LEU A 71 -7.31 9.79 9.14
N LYS A 72 -6.90 9.27 7.99
CA LYS A 72 -5.59 8.61 7.86
C LYS A 72 -4.44 9.59 8.00
N ASP A 73 -4.53 10.77 7.40
CA ASP A 73 -3.51 11.81 7.53
C ASP A 73 -3.37 12.27 9.00
N LEU A 74 -4.49 12.39 9.70
CA LEU A 74 -4.52 12.73 11.13
C LEU A 74 -3.96 11.58 11.99
N ALA A 75 -4.34 10.34 11.72
CA ALA A 75 -3.75 9.17 12.39
C ALA A 75 -2.24 9.11 12.17
N TYR A 76 -1.77 9.35 10.94
CA TYR A 76 -0.35 9.41 10.63
C TYR A 76 0.37 10.53 11.38
N ALA A 77 -0.20 11.74 11.44
CA ALA A 77 0.38 12.87 12.19
C ALA A 77 0.55 12.54 13.68
N LEU A 78 -0.36 11.75 14.25
CA LEU A 78 -0.30 11.22 15.61
C LEU A 78 0.54 9.94 15.75
N SER A 79 1.21 9.48 14.67
CA SER A 79 1.96 8.22 14.62
C SER A 79 1.12 6.99 15.01
N LEU A 80 -0.18 7.02 14.69
CA LEU A 80 -1.14 5.94 14.91
C LEU A 80 -1.32 5.07 13.65
N PRO A 81 -1.73 3.79 13.82
CA PRO A 81 -2.11 2.94 12.70
C PRO A 81 -3.25 3.53 11.83
N MET A 82 -3.09 3.46 10.50
CA MET A 82 -4.03 4.01 9.49
C MET A 82 -4.99 2.95 8.89
N ASP A 83 -4.96 1.73 9.40
CA ASP A 83 -5.83 0.63 9.00
C ASP A 83 -7.24 0.75 9.58
N GLY A 84 -8.18 0.04 8.94
CA GLY A 84 -9.57 -0.07 9.37
C GLY A 84 -10.56 0.82 8.61
N THR A 85 -11.76 0.92 9.20
CA THR A 85 -12.86 1.76 8.75
C THR A 85 -12.71 3.19 9.26
N ALA A 86 -13.53 4.13 8.74
CA ALA A 86 -13.53 5.50 9.26
C ALA A 86 -13.89 5.55 10.74
N LYS A 87 -14.77 4.66 11.22
CA LYS A 87 -15.15 4.58 12.64
C LYS A 87 -13.99 4.14 13.51
N ASP A 88 -13.21 3.15 13.07
CA ASP A 88 -12.04 2.66 13.80
C ASP A 88 -10.98 3.77 13.94
N LEU A 89 -10.75 4.53 12.87
CA LEU A 89 -9.84 5.67 12.90
C LEU A 89 -10.33 6.78 13.85
N ILE A 90 -11.61 7.13 13.82
CA ILE A 90 -12.19 8.13 14.72
C ILE A 90 -12.03 7.70 16.18
N ALA A 91 -12.34 6.45 16.51
CA ALA A 91 -12.22 5.92 17.86
C ALA A 91 -10.77 6.00 18.35
N ARG A 92 -9.83 5.50 17.56
CA ARG A 92 -8.40 5.48 17.88
C ARG A 92 -7.81 6.89 18.05
N ILE A 93 -8.17 7.82 17.18
CA ILE A 93 -7.71 9.22 17.26
C ILE A 93 -8.31 9.90 18.50
N SER A 94 -9.60 9.68 18.77
CA SER A 94 -10.26 10.27 19.95
C SER A 94 -9.64 9.76 21.25
N GLU A 95 -9.45 8.46 21.37
CA GLU A 95 -8.78 7.82 22.52
C GLU A 95 -7.35 8.36 22.71
N HIS A 96 -6.61 8.58 21.63
CA HIS A 96 -5.26 9.14 21.72
C HIS A 96 -5.26 10.58 22.26
N PHE A 97 -6.20 11.42 21.84
CA PHE A 97 -6.35 12.78 22.38
C PHE A 97 -6.90 12.79 23.83
N GLU A 98 -7.63 11.77 24.25
CA GLU A 98 -8.04 11.61 25.65
C GLU A 98 -6.86 11.22 26.55
N THR A 99 -5.98 10.35 26.06
CA THR A 99 -4.77 9.93 26.77
C THR A 99 -3.65 10.98 26.74
N HIS A 100 -3.63 11.85 25.73
CA HIS A 100 -2.65 12.91 25.54
C HIS A 100 -3.35 14.27 25.35
N PRO A 101 -3.95 14.82 26.42
CA PRO A 101 -4.74 16.06 26.34
C PRO A 101 -3.88 17.29 25.98
N ASP A 102 -2.57 17.24 26.19
CA ASP A 102 -1.60 18.26 25.78
C ASP A 102 -1.62 18.50 24.26
N LEU A 103 -1.85 17.45 23.48
CA LEU A 103 -1.95 17.54 22.02
C LEU A 103 -3.11 18.43 21.56
N LYS A 104 -4.19 18.57 22.35
CA LYS A 104 -5.34 19.42 22.01
C LYS A 104 -4.99 20.91 21.97
N THR A 105 -3.91 21.29 22.64
CA THR A 105 -3.42 22.69 22.71
C THR A 105 -2.33 22.99 21.69
N GLN A 106 -1.85 21.97 20.97
CA GLN A 106 -0.88 22.19 19.92
C GLN A 106 -1.56 22.88 18.73
N SER A 107 -0.91 23.91 18.18
CA SER A 107 -1.44 24.71 17.05
C SER A 107 -1.82 23.87 15.83
N GLN A 108 -1.27 22.66 15.73
CA GLN A 108 -1.60 21.70 14.69
C GLN A 108 -3.00 21.09 14.83
N PHE A 109 -3.45 20.85 16.07
CA PHE A 109 -4.67 20.11 16.38
C PHE A 109 -5.74 20.95 17.10
N GLU A 110 -5.40 22.16 17.57
CA GLU A 110 -6.33 23.05 18.28
C GLU A 110 -7.62 23.29 17.47
N GLY A 111 -7.50 23.41 16.14
CA GLY A 111 -8.62 23.66 15.23
C GLY A 111 -9.59 22.49 15.08
N ILE A 112 -9.26 21.31 15.64
CA ILE A 112 -10.15 20.15 15.72
C ILE A 112 -11.13 20.30 16.90
N PHE A 113 -10.70 20.96 17.97
CA PHE A 113 -11.44 21.11 19.23
C PHE A 113 -12.08 22.49 19.39
N SER A 114 -11.86 23.38 18.43
CA SER A 114 -12.51 24.70 18.31
C SER A 114 -13.93 24.61 17.78
#